data_AF-A0A0Q5U9L6-F1
#
_entry.id   AF-A0A0Q5U9L6-F1
#
_cell.length_a   1.000
_cell.length_b   1.000
_cell.length_c   1.000
_cell.angle_alpha   90.00
_cell.angle_beta   90.00
_cell.angle_gamma   90.00
#
_symmetry.space_group_name_H-M   'P 1'
#
loop_
_entity.id
_entity.type
_entity.pdbx_description
1 polymer ?
#
loop_
_entity_poly.entity_id
_entity_poly.type
_entity_poly.pdbx_seq_one_letter_code
_entity_poly.pdbx_strand_id
1 'polypeptide(L)'
;MENVKFGDYSPTEEPKDSTQYVYYTRQGEYLGGIAGSAKIFTTTKEKYDQAVAAKDFETVNDESQLLKYNDKPITHSDFRYIAYIISHESGDEDIKELRCVAFASYNRSVTTKKTWRALLASGYSSVPNKIELPDGNGNKSKLARYAVMDVLRGIEDLTNGAEFWDGTDFLAWGNSEQNPYNKLGQNKFDEYNFIEIPKDIYDDFVAAQGSTTTTYGDSGNHDLKKDAGTHEHIKVKDKKGNEKAKIRYAIPAADFTDQQYWTSGSFYYETGAKKTNGISATITAGKSIFWKITPTRLTAAAPATP
;
A
#
# COMPACT_ATOMS: atom_id res chain seq x y z
N MET A 1 23.60 67.12 23.11
CA MET A 1 23.81 65.70 22.76
C MET A 1 22.67 65.32 21.84
N GLU A 2 22.93 65.31 20.53
CA GLU A 2 21.95 64.83 19.55
C GLU A 2 21.92 63.30 19.60
N ASN A 3 20.73 62.75 19.83
CA ASN A 3 20.51 61.32 19.79
C ASN A 3 20.55 60.88 18.32
N VAL A 4 21.57 60.10 17.96
CA VAL A 4 21.65 59.41 16.68
C VAL A 4 20.50 58.39 16.62
N LYS A 5 19.52 58.64 15.74
CA LYS A 5 18.51 57.63 15.38
C LYS A 5 19.18 56.57 14.51
N PHE A 6 19.30 55.35 15.04
CA PHE A 6 19.58 54.18 14.22
C PHE A 6 18.34 53.92 13.35
N GLY A 7 18.54 53.89 12.03
CA GLY A 7 17.47 53.58 11.07
C GLY A 7 16.96 52.16 11.27
N ASP A 8 15.68 51.97 11.03
CA ASP A 8 15.01 50.67 11.08
C ASP A 8 15.60 49.75 9.99
N TYR A 9 16.56 48.92 10.37
CA TYR A 9 17.04 47.83 9.53
C TYR A 9 16.00 46.70 9.57
N SER A 10 15.13 46.66 8.57
CA SER A 10 14.42 45.43 8.19
C SER A 10 15.23 44.75 7.09
N PRO A 11 15.84 43.57 7.32
CA PRO A 11 16.36 42.78 6.22
C PRO A 11 15.16 42.39 5.33
N THR A 12 15.17 42.91 4.10
CA THR A 12 14.07 42.76 3.12
C THR A 12 14.03 41.39 2.44
N GLU A 13 15.01 40.52 2.67
CA GLU A 13 15.06 39.17 2.12
C GLU A 13 15.44 38.18 3.22
N GLU A 14 14.67 37.09 3.33
CA GLU A 14 15.07 35.95 4.17
C GLU A 14 16.42 35.40 3.68
N PRO A 15 17.29 34.91 4.58
CA PRO A 15 18.56 34.34 4.19
C PRO A 15 18.35 33.19 3.20
N LYS A 16 18.99 33.28 2.03
CA LYS A 16 18.96 32.27 0.98
C LYS A 16 19.60 30.96 1.48
N ASP A 17 18.85 29.86 1.43
CA ASP A 17 19.32 28.53 1.86
C ASP A 17 20.10 27.85 0.72
N SER A 18 21.43 27.88 0.79
CA SER A 18 22.34 27.24 -0.16
C SER A 18 22.83 25.86 0.30
N THR A 19 22.25 25.31 1.36
CA THR A 19 22.63 24.00 1.91
C THR A 19 22.31 22.89 0.91
N GLN A 20 23.22 21.93 0.75
CA GLN A 20 22.93 20.74 -0.04
C GLN A 20 22.08 19.75 0.78
N TYR A 21 20.85 19.50 0.34
CA TYR A 21 19.95 18.50 0.92
C TYR A 21 19.92 17.21 0.09
N VAL A 22 18.87 16.39 0.25
CA VAL A 22 18.58 15.24 -0.59
C VAL A 22 17.59 15.62 -1.68
N TYR A 23 17.85 15.16 -2.91
CA TYR A 23 17.06 15.52 -4.08
C TYR A 23 16.58 14.28 -4.84
N TYR A 24 15.32 14.33 -5.27
CA TYR A 24 14.71 13.34 -6.14
C TYR A 24 14.02 13.99 -7.34
N THR A 25 13.74 13.22 -8.38
CA THR A 25 12.73 13.62 -9.38
C THR A 25 11.33 13.35 -8.88
N ARG A 26 10.32 13.95 -9.52
CA ARG A 26 8.90 13.68 -9.24
C ARG A 26 8.53 12.20 -9.40
N GLN A 27 9.21 11.49 -10.30
CA GLN A 27 9.06 10.07 -10.60
C GLN A 27 9.93 9.17 -9.70
N GLY A 28 10.52 9.73 -8.63
CA GLY A 28 11.22 8.96 -7.60
C GLY A 28 12.65 8.55 -7.97
N GLU A 29 13.26 9.14 -9.00
CA GLU A 29 14.70 8.97 -9.25
C GLU A 29 15.50 9.73 -8.19
N TYR A 30 16.45 9.06 -7.54
CA TYR A 30 17.40 9.69 -6.64
C TYR A 30 18.47 10.42 -7.46
N LEU A 31 18.61 11.72 -7.21
CA LEU A 31 19.57 12.58 -7.92
C LEU A 31 20.89 12.72 -7.15
N GLY A 32 20.82 12.67 -5.82
CA GLY A 32 21.98 12.79 -4.94
C GLY A 32 21.68 13.64 -3.71
N GLY A 33 22.72 13.96 -2.96
CA GLY A 33 22.63 14.75 -1.74
C GLY A 33 23.41 14.18 -0.57
N ILE A 34 23.23 14.79 0.59
CA ILE A 34 23.87 14.37 1.84
C ILE A 34 22.95 13.38 2.56
N ALA A 35 23.43 12.14 2.75
CA ALA A 35 22.67 11.13 3.49
C ALA A 35 22.33 11.62 4.91
N GLY A 36 21.10 11.37 5.36
CA GLY A 36 20.62 11.82 6.67
C GLY A 36 20.22 13.29 6.72
N SER A 37 20.12 13.98 5.58
CA SER A 37 19.67 15.37 5.53
C SER A 37 18.24 15.53 6.05
N ALA A 38 17.99 16.68 6.68
CA ALA A 38 16.73 16.98 7.37
C ALA A 38 15.58 17.32 6.41
N LYS A 39 15.88 17.67 5.16
CA LYS A 39 14.90 18.02 4.13
C LYS A 39 15.11 17.17 2.88
N ILE A 40 14.01 16.97 2.16
CA ILE A 40 14.00 16.33 0.85
C ILE A 40 13.27 17.24 -0.12
N PHE A 41 13.92 17.61 -1.21
CA PHE A 41 13.31 18.40 -2.29
C PHE A 41 13.11 17.54 -3.53
N THR A 42 12.11 17.86 -4.34
CA THR A 42 12.05 17.33 -5.70
C THR A 42 12.45 18.37 -6.74
N THR A 43 13.21 17.96 -7.75
CA THR A 43 13.61 18.83 -8.86
C THR A 43 13.76 18.01 -10.14
N THR A 44 14.12 18.62 -11.26
CA THR A 44 14.49 17.87 -12.46
C THR A 44 15.97 17.51 -12.43
N LYS A 45 16.36 16.47 -13.18
CA LYS A 45 17.76 16.09 -13.29
C LYS A 45 18.61 17.23 -13.83
N GLU A 46 18.12 17.96 -14.83
CA GLU A 46 18.86 19.07 -15.44
C GLU A 46 19.12 20.18 -14.42
N LYS A 47 18.11 20.58 -13.64
CA LYS A 47 18.25 21.61 -12.60
C LYS A 47 19.23 21.19 -11.50
N TYR A 48 19.14 19.93 -11.07
CA TYR A 48 20.07 19.38 -10.09
C TYR A 48 21.51 19.37 -10.60
N ASP A 49 21.74 18.90 -11.83
CA ASP A 49 23.08 18.85 -12.42
C ASP A 49 23.68 20.27 -12.56
N GLN A 50 22.85 21.27 -12.91
CA GLN A 50 23.24 22.69 -12.94
C GLN A 50 23.62 23.21 -11.55
N ALA A 51 22.81 22.94 -10.53
CA ALA A 51 23.08 23.34 -9.15
C ALA A 51 24.39 22.73 -8.63
N VAL A 52 24.65 21.45 -8.93
CA VAL A 52 25.90 20.76 -8.58
C VAL A 52 27.10 21.39 -9.28
N ALA A 53 27.00 21.68 -10.58
CA ALA A 53 28.07 22.28 -11.36
C ALA A 53 28.42 23.70 -10.87
N ALA A 54 27.40 24.50 -10.52
CA ALA A 54 27.55 25.85 -10.00
C ALA A 54 27.90 25.89 -8.51
N LYS A 55 27.75 24.76 -7.78
CA LYS A 55 27.74 24.69 -6.31
C LYS A 55 26.74 25.65 -5.67
N ASP A 56 25.59 25.82 -6.32
CA ASP A 56 24.52 26.72 -5.92
C ASP A 56 23.20 25.94 -5.77
N PHE A 57 22.93 25.52 -4.54
CA PHE A 57 21.73 24.74 -4.21
C PHE A 57 20.50 25.60 -3.89
N GLU A 58 20.64 26.93 -3.80
CA GLU A 58 19.49 27.83 -3.63
C GLU A 58 18.46 27.61 -4.76
N THR A 59 18.96 27.37 -5.98
CA THR A 59 18.15 27.14 -7.19
C THR A 59 17.28 25.87 -7.15
N VAL A 60 17.57 24.92 -6.24
CA VAL A 60 16.85 23.65 -6.10
C VAL A 60 16.23 23.46 -4.70
N ASN A 61 16.51 24.36 -3.76
CA ASN A 61 15.90 24.42 -2.42
C ASN A 61 14.55 25.18 -2.45
N ASP A 62 13.70 24.82 -3.41
CA ASP A 62 12.38 25.41 -3.57
C ASP A 62 11.40 24.84 -2.52
N GLU A 63 10.96 25.66 -1.57
CA GLU A 63 10.03 25.26 -0.50
C GLU A 63 8.67 24.75 -1.02
N SER A 64 8.26 25.08 -2.25
CA SER A 64 7.09 24.47 -2.91
C SER A 64 7.33 23.02 -3.35
N GLN A 65 8.60 22.61 -3.45
CA GLN A 65 9.05 21.28 -3.80
C GLN A 65 9.55 20.45 -2.60
N LEU A 66 9.53 21.03 -1.41
CA LEU A 66 9.85 20.33 -0.17
C LEU A 66 8.80 19.24 0.11
N LEU A 67 9.26 18.01 0.33
CA LEU A 67 8.38 16.92 0.75
C LEU A 67 8.04 17.05 2.23
N LYS A 68 6.74 17.15 2.53
CA LYS A 68 6.22 17.32 3.89
C LYS A 68 5.31 16.15 4.30
N TYR A 69 5.42 15.74 5.55
CA TYR A 69 4.51 14.84 6.23
C TYR A 69 3.89 15.58 7.41
N ASN A 70 2.57 15.78 7.39
CA ASN A 70 1.82 16.57 8.38
C ASN A 70 2.46 17.97 8.59
N ASP A 71 2.61 18.71 7.48
CA ASP A 71 3.16 20.06 7.41
C ASP A 71 4.64 20.23 7.85
N LYS A 72 5.33 19.13 8.13
CA LYS A 72 6.75 19.12 8.53
C LYS A 72 7.60 18.42 7.49
N PRO A 73 8.85 18.85 7.25
CA PRO A 73 9.77 18.10 6.39
C PRO A 73 9.82 16.62 6.80
N ILE A 74 9.63 15.72 5.84
CA ILE A 74 9.87 14.30 6.09
C ILE A 74 11.37 14.03 6.09
N THR A 75 11.84 13.22 7.03
CA THR A 75 13.26 12.83 7.07
C THR A 75 13.58 11.86 5.93
N HIS A 76 14.83 11.88 5.46
CA HIS A 76 15.30 10.95 4.43
C HIS A 76 15.15 9.47 4.85
N SER A 77 15.45 9.17 6.12
CA SER A 77 15.29 7.83 6.70
C SER A 77 13.83 7.36 6.67
N ASP A 78 12.88 8.19 7.12
CA ASP A 78 11.46 7.85 7.14
C ASP A 78 10.92 7.65 5.73
N PHE A 79 11.26 8.55 4.80
CA PHE A 79 10.87 8.46 3.40
C PHE A 79 11.34 7.14 2.76
N ARG A 80 12.62 6.79 2.95
CA ARG A 80 13.19 5.54 2.42
C ARG A 80 12.64 4.30 3.09
N TYR A 81 12.36 4.36 4.39
CA TYR A 81 11.74 3.26 5.12
C TYR A 81 10.32 2.97 4.61
N ILE A 82 9.50 4.01 4.46
CA ILE A 82 8.15 3.88 3.92
C ILE A 82 8.23 3.30 2.50
N ALA A 83 9.06 3.88 1.62
CA ALA A 83 9.22 3.40 0.25
C ALA A 83 9.70 1.94 0.16
N TYR A 84 10.54 1.48 1.10
CA TYR A 84 10.96 0.08 1.17
C TYR A 84 9.77 -0.85 1.36
N ILE A 85 8.92 -0.53 2.33
CA ILE A 85 7.75 -1.35 2.65
C ILE A 85 6.76 -1.35 1.50
N ILE A 86 6.45 -0.19 0.90
CA ILE A 86 5.57 -0.11 -0.28
C ILE A 86 6.09 -1.00 -1.42
N SER A 87 7.40 -0.98 -1.67
CA SER A 87 8.03 -1.83 -2.70
C SER A 87 7.90 -3.34 -2.43
N HIS A 88 7.91 -3.77 -1.16
CA HIS A 88 7.87 -5.19 -0.79
C HIS A 88 6.45 -5.72 -0.54
N GLU A 89 5.50 -4.83 -0.20
CA GLU A 89 4.08 -5.16 -0.07
C GLU A 89 3.37 -5.22 -1.44
N SER A 90 3.96 -4.62 -2.47
CA SER A 90 3.44 -4.69 -3.85
C SER A 90 4.07 -5.86 -4.60
N GLY A 91 3.30 -6.55 -5.44
CA GLY A 91 3.78 -7.73 -6.18
C GLY A 91 4.82 -7.35 -7.24
N ASP A 92 4.40 -6.59 -8.23
CA ASP A 92 5.18 -6.25 -9.43
C ASP A 92 5.52 -4.75 -9.51
N GLU A 93 6.15 -4.35 -10.61
CA GLU A 93 6.46 -2.93 -10.92
C GLU A 93 5.23 -2.19 -11.47
N ASP A 94 4.05 -2.39 -10.87
CA ASP A 94 2.79 -1.72 -11.23
C ASP A 94 2.56 -0.47 -10.37
N ILE A 95 2.79 0.71 -10.95
CA ILE A 95 2.60 1.98 -10.25
C ILE A 95 1.19 2.14 -9.64
N LYS A 96 0.14 1.54 -10.24
CA LYS A 96 -1.20 1.60 -9.67
C LYS A 96 -1.25 0.87 -8.33
N GLU A 97 -0.72 -0.36 -8.26
CA GLU A 97 -0.65 -1.14 -7.01
C GLU A 97 0.21 -0.42 -5.96
N LEU A 98 1.41 0.05 -6.33
CA LEU A 98 2.28 0.78 -5.39
C LEU A 98 1.60 2.03 -4.82
N ARG A 99 0.87 2.79 -5.64
CA ARG A 99 0.07 3.93 -5.16
C ARG A 99 -1.05 3.48 -4.24
N CYS A 100 -1.80 2.43 -4.58
CA CYS A 100 -2.86 1.91 -3.73
C CYS A 100 -2.34 1.48 -2.35
N VAL A 101 -1.21 0.77 -2.28
CA VAL A 101 -0.58 0.38 -1.00
C VAL A 101 -0.11 1.60 -0.21
N ALA A 102 0.44 2.61 -0.89
CA ALA A 102 0.87 3.85 -0.25
C ALA A 102 -0.32 4.61 0.37
N PHE A 103 -1.39 4.84 -0.39
CA PHE A 103 -2.59 5.49 0.12
C PHE A 103 -3.25 4.67 1.23
N ALA A 104 -3.43 3.36 1.05
CA ALA A 104 -4.11 2.53 2.05
C ALA A 104 -3.38 2.51 3.39
N SER A 105 -2.05 2.39 3.36
CA SER A 105 -1.24 2.45 4.58
C SER A 105 -1.20 3.84 5.22
N TYR A 106 -1.20 4.91 4.42
CA TYR A 106 -1.31 6.28 4.94
C TYR A 106 -2.67 6.51 5.61
N ASN A 107 -3.77 6.15 4.95
CA ASN A 107 -5.13 6.26 5.49
C ASN A 107 -5.26 5.53 6.82
N ARG A 108 -4.75 4.30 6.90
CA ARG A 108 -4.73 3.56 8.17
C ARG A 108 -3.91 4.28 9.24
N SER A 109 -2.81 4.93 8.88
CA SER A 109 -1.97 5.66 9.84
C SER A 109 -2.73 6.84 10.43
N VAL A 110 -3.51 7.55 9.60
CA VAL A 110 -4.41 8.64 10.02
C VAL A 110 -5.50 8.10 10.93
N THR A 111 -6.25 7.07 10.51
CA THR A 111 -7.34 6.47 11.30
C THR A 111 -6.85 5.98 12.66
N THR A 112 -5.67 5.36 12.71
CA THR A 112 -5.09 4.81 13.95
C THR A 112 -4.24 5.81 14.74
N LYS A 113 -4.14 7.06 14.28
CA LYS A 113 -3.36 8.14 14.91
C LYS A 113 -1.91 7.76 15.17
N LYS A 114 -1.31 7.02 14.24
CA LYS A 114 0.11 6.64 14.24
C LYS A 114 0.84 7.43 13.16
N THR A 115 2.14 7.66 13.36
CA THR A 115 2.96 8.11 12.23
C THR A 115 2.98 7.01 11.17
N TRP A 116 3.05 7.39 9.90
CA TRP A 116 3.02 6.42 8.79
C TRP A 116 4.14 5.39 8.91
N ARG A 117 5.35 5.85 9.24
CA ARG A 117 6.48 4.98 9.58
C ARG A 117 6.17 4.03 10.75
N ALA A 118 5.61 4.53 11.85
CA ALA A 118 5.33 3.68 13.02
C ALA A 118 4.25 2.63 12.73
N LEU A 119 3.27 2.95 11.90
CA LEU A 119 2.30 1.97 11.42
C LEU A 119 3.01 0.87 10.61
N LEU A 120 3.79 1.25 9.59
CA LEU A 120 4.47 0.28 8.72
C LEU A 120 5.54 -0.54 9.46
N ALA A 121 6.14 0.00 10.52
CA ALA A 121 7.04 -0.74 11.40
C ALA A 121 6.33 -1.80 12.26
N SER A 122 5.02 -1.66 12.49
CA SER A 122 4.23 -2.58 13.30
C SER A 122 3.81 -3.84 12.52
N GLY A 123 3.05 -4.73 13.17
CA GLY A 123 2.46 -5.92 12.54
C GLY A 123 1.41 -5.63 11.45
N TYR A 124 1.14 -4.36 11.15
CA TYR A 124 0.31 -3.98 9.99
C TYR A 124 0.93 -4.42 8.66
N SER A 125 2.26 -4.38 8.54
CA SER A 125 3.00 -4.89 7.39
C SER A 125 3.71 -6.19 7.78
N SER A 126 3.61 -7.21 6.92
CA SER A 126 4.26 -8.51 7.12
C SER A 126 5.68 -8.58 6.55
N VAL A 127 6.17 -7.53 5.91
CA VAL A 127 7.53 -7.49 5.33
C VAL A 127 8.56 -7.83 6.41
N PRO A 128 9.36 -8.91 6.25
CA PRO A 128 10.41 -9.26 7.19
C PRO A 128 11.61 -8.31 7.03
N ASN A 129 12.43 -8.16 8.07
CA ASN A 129 13.68 -7.40 8.04
C ASN A 129 13.52 -5.98 7.45
N LYS A 130 12.54 -5.24 7.96
CA LYS A 130 12.20 -3.89 7.50
C LYS A 130 13.40 -2.93 7.63
N ILE A 131 13.89 -2.46 6.49
CA ILE A 131 15.04 -1.54 6.38
C ILE A 131 14.67 -0.32 5.51
N GLU A 132 15.63 0.59 5.35
CA GLU A 132 15.50 1.69 4.40
C GLU A 132 15.80 1.23 2.97
N LEU A 133 14.98 1.68 2.02
CA LEU A 133 15.17 1.40 0.59
C LEU A 133 16.48 2.02 0.13
N PRO A 134 17.43 1.30 -0.51
CA PRO A 134 18.66 1.90 -1.01
C PRO A 134 18.42 3.10 -1.93
N ASP A 135 19.34 4.08 -1.88
CA ASP A 135 19.37 5.24 -2.79
C ASP A 135 19.88 4.85 -4.20
N GLY A 136 19.33 3.76 -4.75
CA GLY A 136 19.54 3.30 -6.12
C GLY A 136 18.31 3.55 -6.99
N ASN A 137 18.50 3.55 -8.31
CA ASN A 137 17.47 3.90 -9.30
C ASN A 137 16.86 2.70 -10.05
N GLY A 138 16.83 1.53 -9.40
CA GLY A 138 16.06 0.38 -9.89
C GLY A 138 14.58 0.76 -10.08
N ASN A 139 13.92 0.17 -11.08
CA ASN A 139 12.61 0.64 -11.52
C ASN A 139 11.55 0.58 -10.40
N LYS A 140 11.37 -0.58 -9.75
CA LYS A 140 10.49 -0.70 -8.57
C LYS A 140 10.81 0.31 -7.46
N SER A 141 12.09 0.57 -7.19
CA SER A 141 12.50 1.57 -6.18
C SER A 141 12.06 2.99 -6.54
N LYS A 142 12.17 3.38 -7.82
CA LYS A 142 11.69 4.67 -8.29
C LYS A 142 10.17 4.77 -8.16
N LEU A 143 9.44 3.74 -8.60
CA LEU A 143 7.98 3.71 -8.52
C LEU A 143 7.48 3.74 -7.07
N ALA A 144 8.16 3.06 -6.14
CA ALA A 144 7.80 3.11 -4.72
C ALA A 144 7.97 4.50 -4.13
N ARG A 145 9.09 5.17 -4.44
CA ARG A 145 9.30 6.57 -4.05
C ARG A 145 8.28 7.50 -4.70
N TYR A 146 7.94 7.27 -5.96
CA TYR A 146 6.90 8.03 -6.66
C TYR A 146 5.53 7.89 -5.96
N ALA A 147 5.13 6.67 -5.61
CA ALA A 147 3.90 6.42 -4.87
C ALA A 147 3.86 7.11 -3.51
N VAL A 148 4.96 7.09 -2.74
CA VAL A 148 5.05 7.81 -1.46
C VAL A 148 4.97 9.32 -1.67
N MET A 149 5.64 9.86 -2.70
CA MET A 149 5.59 11.28 -3.03
C MET A 149 4.17 11.75 -3.40
N ASP A 150 3.36 10.92 -4.07
CA ASP A 150 1.97 11.25 -4.37
C ASP A 150 1.16 11.52 -3.10
N VAL A 151 1.30 10.65 -2.10
CA VAL A 151 0.64 10.83 -0.81
C VAL A 151 1.12 12.10 -0.13
N LEU A 152 2.44 12.32 -0.05
CA LEU A 152 3.03 13.50 0.62
C LEU A 152 2.68 14.83 -0.09
N ARG A 153 2.36 14.77 -1.38
CA ARG A 153 1.93 15.95 -2.16
C ARG A 153 0.43 16.18 -2.15
N GLY A 154 -0.34 15.34 -1.45
CA GLY A 154 -1.80 15.45 -1.41
C GLY A 154 -2.44 15.21 -2.77
N ILE A 155 -1.85 14.35 -3.60
CA ILE A 155 -2.51 13.86 -4.82
C ILE A 155 -3.75 13.08 -4.40
N GLU A 156 -4.80 13.15 -5.22
CA GLU A 156 -6.07 12.46 -4.98
C GLU A 156 -5.87 10.97 -4.69
N ASP A 157 -6.49 10.50 -3.60
CA ASP A 157 -6.47 9.11 -3.16
C ASP A 157 -7.36 8.24 -4.07
N LEU A 158 -6.71 7.53 -5.00
CA LEU A 158 -7.40 6.60 -5.90
C LEU A 158 -8.07 5.40 -5.20
N THR A 159 -7.75 5.14 -3.94
CA THR A 159 -8.34 4.02 -3.17
C THR A 159 -9.63 4.41 -2.48
N ASN A 160 -10.05 5.68 -2.56
CA ASN A 160 -11.26 6.19 -1.92
C ASN A 160 -11.33 5.89 -0.41
N GLY A 161 -10.19 6.03 0.29
CA GLY A 161 -10.11 5.79 1.73
C GLY A 161 -9.97 4.32 2.11
N ALA A 162 -9.40 3.47 1.25
CA ALA A 162 -9.04 2.12 1.67
C ALA A 162 -8.01 2.17 2.81
N GLU A 163 -8.00 1.17 3.68
CA GLU A 163 -7.10 1.05 4.83
C GLU A 163 -6.34 -0.28 4.86
N PHE A 164 -6.72 -1.25 4.02
CA PHE A 164 -6.11 -2.57 3.93
C PHE A 164 -6.13 -3.08 2.50
N TRP A 165 -5.40 -4.16 2.26
CA TRP A 165 -5.48 -4.94 1.05
C TRP A 165 -5.33 -6.42 1.37
N ASP A 166 -5.83 -7.27 0.49
CA ASP A 166 -5.56 -8.71 0.49
C ASP A 166 -5.19 -9.15 -0.93
N GLY A 167 -4.41 -10.24 -1.01
CA GLY A 167 -3.93 -10.78 -2.28
C GLY A 167 -4.80 -11.93 -2.78
N THR A 168 -4.21 -12.76 -3.64
CA THR A 168 -4.83 -13.96 -4.21
C THR A 168 -5.41 -14.91 -3.15
N ASP A 169 -4.85 -14.94 -1.94
CA ASP A 169 -5.30 -15.77 -0.83
C ASP A 169 -6.74 -15.50 -0.42
N PHE A 170 -7.21 -14.25 -0.55
CA PHE A 170 -8.59 -13.90 -0.27
C PHE A 170 -9.58 -14.66 -1.18
N LEU A 171 -9.31 -14.68 -2.49
CA LEU A 171 -10.13 -15.46 -3.44
C LEU A 171 -9.91 -16.96 -3.29
N ALA A 172 -8.69 -17.40 -2.97
CA ALA A 172 -8.35 -18.81 -2.90
C ALA A 172 -8.95 -19.51 -1.68
N TRP A 173 -9.04 -18.81 -0.54
CA TRP A 173 -9.47 -19.43 0.72
C TRP A 173 -10.94 -19.13 1.05
N GLY A 174 -11.44 -17.93 0.70
CA GLY A 174 -12.81 -17.52 1.01
C GLY A 174 -13.15 -17.73 2.49
N ASN A 175 -14.34 -18.23 2.78
CA ASN A 175 -14.74 -18.68 4.10
C ASN A 175 -14.84 -20.22 4.20
N SER A 176 -14.79 -20.94 3.07
CA SER A 176 -15.07 -22.37 3.03
C SER A 176 -13.85 -23.28 3.00
N GLU A 177 -12.66 -22.78 2.63
CA GLU A 177 -11.46 -23.62 2.48
C GLU A 177 -10.60 -23.65 3.76
N GLN A 178 -10.11 -24.83 4.13
CA GLN A 178 -9.04 -24.94 5.12
C GLN A 178 -7.75 -24.37 4.52
N ASN A 179 -7.25 -23.28 5.08
CA ASN A 179 -6.03 -22.62 4.62
C ASN A 179 -4.77 -23.37 5.10
N PRO A 180 -3.57 -23.07 4.54
CA PRO A 180 -2.31 -23.80 4.83
C PRO A 180 -1.87 -23.82 6.31
N TYR A 181 -2.49 -22.99 7.14
CA TYR A 181 -2.22 -22.86 8.56
C TYR A 181 -3.21 -23.65 9.42
N ASN A 182 -3.98 -24.56 8.81
CA ASN A 182 -5.00 -25.37 9.48
C ASN A 182 -6.07 -24.49 10.16
N LYS A 183 -6.49 -23.43 9.46
CA LYS A 183 -7.62 -22.59 9.83
C LYS A 183 -8.65 -22.59 8.69
N LEU A 184 -9.93 -22.62 9.03
CA LEU A 184 -11.01 -22.45 8.06
C LEU A 184 -11.07 -20.98 7.61
N GLY A 185 -11.06 -20.76 6.29
CA GLY A 185 -11.25 -19.47 5.64
C GLY A 185 -10.12 -18.46 5.84
N GLN A 186 -10.38 -17.27 5.31
CA GLN A 186 -9.51 -16.11 5.38
C GLN A 186 -9.91 -15.20 6.56
N ASN A 187 -8.93 -14.55 7.20
CA ASN A 187 -9.14 -13.83 8.46
C ASN A 187 -10.21 -12.72 8.42
N LYS A 188 -10.42 -12.06 7.28
CA LYS A 188 -11.42 -10.99 7.10
C LYS A 188 -12.84 -11.46 7.41
N PHE A 189 -13.15 -12.74 7.18
CA PHE A 189 -14.44 -13.33 7.51
C PHE A 189 -14.67 -13.47 9.03
N ASP A 190 -13.63 -13.35 9.86
CA ASP A 190 -13.77 -13.31 11.33
C ASP A 190 -13.59 -11.90 11.92
N GLU A 191 -12.93 -11.01 11.19
CA GLU A 191 -12.48 -9.70 11.67
C GLU A 191 -13.55 -8.60 11.54
N TYR A 192 -14.49 -8.74 10.60
CA TYR A 192 -15.42 -7.69 10.18
C TYR A 192 -16.86 -8.20 10.16
N ASN A 193 -17.84 -7.32 10.34
CA ASN A 193 -19.27 -7.66 10.42
C ASN A 193 -19.84 -8.15 9.07
N PHE A 194 -19.37 -7.55 7.98
CA PHE A 194 -19.71 -7.95 6.63
C PHE A 194 -18.54 -7.71 5.69
N ILE A 195 -18.60 -8.37 4.55
CA ILE A 195 -17.70 -8.17 3.41
C ILE A 195 -18.55 -7.83 2.19
N GLU A 196 -18.20 -6.76 1.51
CA GLU A 196 -18.85 -6.34 0.27
C GLU A 196 -17.82 -6.13 -0.84
N ILE A 197 -18.11 -6.64 -2.03
CA ILE A 197 -17.31 -6.41 -3.24
C ILE A 197 -18.25 -6.00 -4.38
N PRO A 198 -18.17 -4.75 -4.87
CA PRO A 198 -18.86 -4.34 -6.09
C PRO A 198 -18.52 -5.26 -7.26
N LYS A 199 -19.51 -5.54 -8.13
CA LYS A 199 -19.37 -6.53 -9.21
C LYS A 199 -18.20 -6.26 -10.14
N ASP A 200 -18.04 -5.01 -10.55
CA ASP A 200 -16.96 -4.54 -11.40
C ASP A 200 -15.59 -4.75 -10.74
N ILE A 201 -15.45 -4.40 -9.46
CA ILE A 201 -14.21 -4.61 -8.70
C ILE A 201 -13.91 -6.10 -8.55
N TYR A 202 -14.93 -6.93 -8.29
CA TYR A 202 -14.76 -8.37 -8.21
C TYR A 202 -14.30 -8.97 -9.54
N ASP A 203 -14.95 -8.59 -10.64
CA ASP A 203 -14.62 -9.10 -11.98
C ASP A 203 -13.19 -8.73 -12.36
N ASP A 204 -12.80 -7.48 -12.13
CA ASP A 204 -11.42 -7.02 -12.35
C ASP A 204 -10.43 -7.78 -11.46
N PHE A 205 -10.77 -8.04 -10.20
CA PHE A 205 -9.91 -8.74 -9.25
C PHE A 205 -9.71 -10.22 -9.62
N VAL A 206 -10.77 -10.91 -10.06
CA VAL A 206 -10.68 -12.29 -10.57
C VAL A 206 -9.87 -12.32 -11.86
N ALA A 207 -10.15 -11.41 -12.80
CA ALA A 207 -9.42 -11.34 -14.07
C ALA A 207 -7.92 -11.12 -13.86
N ALA A 208 -7.54 -10.27 -12.90
CA ALA A 208 -6.15 -9.96 -12.60
C ALA A 208 -5.34 -11.16 -12.08
N GLN A 209 -5.99 -12.20 -11.54
CA GLN A 209 -5.27 -13.40 -11.08
C GLN A 209 -4.61 -14.16 -12.24
N GLY A 210 -5.24 -14.12 -13.43
CA GLY A 210 -4.74 -14.75 -14.66
C GLY A 210 -4.69 -16.28 -14.62
N SER A 211 -5.29 -16.91 -13.61
CA SER A 211 -5.32 -18.36 -13.39
C SER A 211 -6.56 -18.74 -12.59
N THR A 212 -7.09 -19.94 -12.83
CA THR A 212 -8.20 -20.53 -12.07
C THR A 212 -7.74 -21.31 -10.84
N THR A 213 -6.42 -21.39 -10.59
CA THR A 213 -5.86 -22.04 -9.41
C THR A 213 -4.63 -21.31 -8.89
N THR A 214 -4.34 -21.50 -7.60
CA THR A 214 -3.07 -21.10 -6.96
C THR A 214 -2.53 -22.23 -6.09
N THR A 215 -1.26 -22.15 -5.71
CA THR A 215 -0.63 -23.15 -4.83
C THR A 215 0.13 -22.51 -3.68
N TYR A 216 -0.01 -23.08 -2.50
CA TYR A 216 0.72 -22.68 -1.29
C TYR A 216 1.58 -23.84 -0.78
N GLY A 217 2.58 -23.53 0.04
CA GLY A 217 3.39 -24.56 0.71
C GLY A 217 2.53 -25.43 1.63
N ASP A 218 2.67 -26.75 1.52
CA ASP A 218 2.08 -27.67 2.50
C ASP A 218 3.13 -27.98 3.57
N SER A 219 2.90 -27.50 4.78
CA SER A 219 3.78 -27.73 5.94
C SER A 219 3.36 -28.96 6.75
N GLY A 220 2.37 -29.74 6.28
CA GLY A 220 1.85 -30.90 6.98
C GLY A 220 0.96 -30.56 8.18
N ASN A 221 0.40 -29.35 8.21
CA ASN A 221 -0.47 -28.89 9.30
C ASN A 221 -1.90 -29.42 9.19
N HIS A 222 -2.28 -29.93 8.02
CA HIS A 222 -3.63 -30.38 7.69
C HIS A 222 -3.91 -31.80 8.22
N ASP A 223 -5.16 -32.05 8.61
CA ASP A 223 -5.68 -33.39 8.86
C ASP A 223 -6.56 -33.78 7.67
N LEU A 224 -6.00 -34.55 6.73
CA LEU A 224 -6.66 -34.94 5.48
C LEU A 224 -8.05 -35.59 5.67
N LYS A 225 -8.38 -36.08 6.87
CA LYS A 225 -9.70 -36.66 7.18
C LYS A 225 -10.73 -35.64 7.63
N LYS A 226 -10.30 -34.43 7.98
CA LYS A 226 -11.10 -33.34 8.54
C LYS A 226 -10.98 -32.03 7.78
N ASP A 227 -10.14 -31.99 6.74
CA ASP A 227 -9.99 -30.81 5.91
C ASP A 227 -11.33 -30.42 5.29
N ALA A 228 -11.66 -29.14 5.46
CA ALA A 228 -12.84 -28.53 4.88
C ALA A 228 -12.49 -27.87 3.53
N GLY A 229 -13.42 -27.93 2.59
CA GLY A 229 -13.27 -27.34 1.26
C GLY A 229 -12.92 -28.36 0.18
N THR A 230 -12.36 -27.87 -0.92
CA THR A 230 -12.14 -28.60 -2.17
C THR A 230 -10.68 -28.60 -2.63
N HIS A 231 -9.78 -28.01 -1.85
CA HIS A 231 -8.36 -27.97 -2.17
C HIS A 231 -7.71 -29.36 -2.30
N GLU A 232 -6.64 -29.43 -3.09
CA GLU A 232 -5.92 -30.66 -3.37
C GLU A 232 -4.51 -30.62 -2.78
N HIS A 233 -4.13 -31.68 -2.06
CA HIS A 233 -2.74 -31.90 -1.64
C HIS A 233 -1.95 -32.55 -2.78
N ILE A 234 -0.96 -31.83 -3.30
CA ILE A 234 -0.16 -32.24 -4.46
C ILE A 234 1.33 -32.23 -4.15
N LYS A 235 2.10 -32.92 -4.98
CA LYS A 235 3.57 -32.85 -4.99
C LYS A 235 4.05 -32.22 -6.27
N VAL A 236 4.92 -31.21 -6.17
CA VAL A 236 5.50 -30.51 -7.31
C VAL A 236 7.02 -30.61 -7.24
N LYS A 237 7.68 -30.87 -8.37
CA LYS A 237 9.14 -30.87 -8.45
C LYS A 237 9.67 -29.44 -8.57
N ASP A 238 10.65 -29.08 -7.75
CA ASP A 238 11.38 -27.82 -7.91
C ASP A 238 12.34 -27.87 -9.11
N LYS A 239 13.00 -26.74 -9.42
CA LYS A 239 13.96 -26.62 -10.53
C LYS A 239 15.16 -27.58 -10.42
N LYS A 240 15.39 -28.17 -9.24
CA LYS A 240 16.45 -29.14 -8.95
C LYS A 240 15.93 -30.58 -8.92
N GLY A 241 14.64 -30.79 -9.21
CA GLY A 241 13.99 -32.09 -9.24
C GLY A 241 13.49 -32.60 -7.88
N ASN A 242 13.62 -31.82 -6.80
CA ASN A 242 13.16 -32.26 -5.47
C ASN A 242 11.64 -32.11 -5.36
N GLU A 243 10.97 -33.10 -4.78
CA GLU A 243 9.55 -33.01 -4.49
C GLU A 243 9.28 -32.03 -3.34
N LYS A 244 8.29 -31.15 -3.54
CA LYS A 244 7.75 -30.23 -2.54
C LYS A 244 6.25 -30.48 -2.42
N ALA A 245 5.79 -30.66 -1.19
CA ALA A 245 4.37 -30.72 -0.89
C ALA A 245 3.74 -29.32 -1.04
N LYS A 246 2.59 -29.27 -1.68
CA LYS A 246 1.83 -28.06 -1.99
C LYS A 246 0.35 -28.32 -1.81
N ILE A 247 -0.39 -27.28 -1.49
CA ILE A 247 -1.86 -27.29 -1.48
C ILE A 247 -2.33 -26.43 -2.64
N ARG A 248 -3.17 -26.97 -3.51
CA ARG A 248 -3.76 -26.28 -4.66
C ARG A 248 -5.19 -25.88 -4.34
N TYR A 249 -5.52 -24.61 -4.56
CA TYR A 249 -6.86 -24.05 -4.37
C TYR A 249 -7.43 -23.59 -5.71
N ALA A 250 -8.75 -23.67 -5.85
CA ALA A 250 -9.47 -23.00 -6.93
C ALA A 250 -9.50 -21.48 -6.69
N ILE A 251 -9.56 -20.72 -7.78
CA ILE A 251 -9.78 -19.28 -7.76
C ILE A 251 -10.96 -18.99 -8.69
N PRO A 252 -12.05 -18.41 -8.17
CA PRO A 252 -12.29 -18.15 -6.74
C PRO A 252 -12.75 -19.42 -5.99
N ALA A 253 -12.73 -19.38 -4.65
CA ALA A 253 -13.39 -20.35 -3.77
C ALA A 253 -14.91 -20.34 -3.97
N ALA A 254 -15.57 -21.42 -3.54
CA ALA A 254 -16.99 -21.64 -3.79
C ALA A 254 -17.89 -20.49 -3.30
N ASP A 255 -17.54 -19.88 -2.16
CA ASP A 255 -18.26 -18.75 -1.57
C ASP A 255 -18.52 -17.62 -2.59
N PHE A 256 -17.54 -17.30 -3.42
CA PHE A 256 -17.63 -16.18 -4.36
C PHE A 256 -18.45 -16.47 -5.61
N THR A 257 -18.86 -17.73 -5.81
CA THR A 257 -19.73 -18.13 -6.94
C THR A 257 -21.17 -18.44 -6.51
N ASP A 258 -21.40 -18.52 -5.19
CA ASP A 258 -22.70 -18.85 -4.63
C ASP A 258 -23.67 -17.67 -4.78
N GLN A 259 -24.74 -17.90 -5.56
CA GLN A 259 -25.72 -16.89 -5.92
C GLN A 259 -26.43 -16.27 -4.71
N GLN A 260 -26.47 -16.95 -3.56
CA GLN A 260 -27.07 -16.39 -2.35
C GLN A 260 -26.34 -15.12 -1.88
N TYR A 261 -25.03 -15.00 -2.14
CA TYR A 261 -24.22 -13.84 -1.78
C TYR A 261 -24.19 -12.75 -2.86
N TRP A 262 -24.92 -12.93 -3.97
CA TRP A 262 -24.94 -12.00 -5.11
C TRP A 262 -26.32 -11.36 -5.37
N THR A 263 -27.28 -11.56 -4.49
CA THR A 263 -28.67 -11.11 -4.66
C THR A 263 -28.84 -9.59 -4.86
N SER A 264 -27.86 -8.80 -4.41
CA SER A 264 -27.86 -7.34 -4.55
C SER A 264 -27.15 -6.81 -5.81
N GLY A 265 -26.59 -7.70 -6.64
CA GLY A 265 -25.70 -7.34 -7.75
C GLY A 265 -24.23 -7.22 -7.33
N SER A 266 -23.93 -6.98 -6.05
CA SER A 266 -22.58 -7.06 -5.46
C SER A 266 -22.42 -8.34 -4.63
N PHE A 267 -21.18 -8.81 -4.46
CA PHE A 267 -20.88 -9.83 -3.46
C PHE A 267 -21.14 -9.25 -2.08
N TYR A 268 -21.90 -9.95 -1.26
CA TYR A 268 -22.20 -9.55 0.09
C TYR A 268 -22.27 -10.77 1.01
N TYR A 269 -21.43 -10.75 2.05
CA TYR A 269 -21.36 -11.81 3.06
C TYR A 269 -21.48 -11.22 4.45
N GLU A 270 -22.52 -11.60 5.19
CA GLU A 270 -22.62 -11.33 6.63
C GLU A 270 -21.85 -12.38 7.41
N THR A 271 -20.86 -11.96 8.18
CA THR A 271 -19.90 -12.89 8.81
C THR A 271 -20.41 -13.51 10.11
N GLY A 272 -21.39 -12.87 10.75
CA GLY A 272 -21.79 -13.18 12.12
C GLY A 272 -20.78 -12.70 13.18
N ALA A 273 -19.68 -12.04 12.78
CA ALA A 273 -18.72 -11.48 13.72
C ALA A 273 -19.37 -10.32 14.50
N LYS A 274 -19.22 -10.33 15.84
CA LYS A 274 -19.74 -9.26 16.73
C LYS A 274 -18.88 -8.00 16.64
N LYS A 275 -18.86 -7.36 15.47
CA LYS A 275 -18.06 -6.19 15.12
C LYS A 275 -18.99 -5.08 14.64
N THR A 276 -18.60 -3.83 14.89
CA THR A 276 -19.41 -2.68 14.45
C THR A 276 -19.31 -2.45 12.94
N ASN A 277 -18.13 -2.66 12.36
CA ASN A 277 -17.83 -2.30 10.98
C ASN A 277 -17.66 -3.52 10.10
N GLY A 278 -18.11 -3.41 8.86
CA GLY A 278 -17.70 -4.28 7.76
C GLY A 278 -16.53 -3.70 6.96
N ILE A 279 -16.23 -4.37 5.85
CA ILE A 279 -15.34 -3.87 4.82
C ILE A 279 -16.03 -3.88 3.46
N SER A 280 -15.78 -2.84 2.67
CA SER A 280 -16.21 -2.75 1.27
C SER A 280 -14.99 -2.51 0.40
N ALA A 281 -14.88 -3.30 -0.68
CA ALA A 281 -13.83 -3.10 -1.67
C ALA A 281 -14.06 -1.80 -2.43
N THR A 282 -12.99 -1.04 -2.63
CA THR A 282 -13.05 0.27 -3.34
C THR A 282 -12.25 0.29 -4.63
N ILE A 283 -11.24 -0.58 -4.76
CA ILE A 283 -10.43 -0.70 -5.97
C ILE A 283 -9.69 -2.04 -5.99
N THR A 284 -9.27 -2.46 -7.19
CA THR A 284 -8.27 -3.51 -7.42
C THR A 284 -7.07 -2.95 -8.20
N ALA A 285 -5.87 -3.42 -7.86
CA ALA A 285 -4.62 -3.09 -8.53
C ALA A 285 -3.61 -4.23 -8.35
N GLY A 286 -2.82 -4.53 -9.38
CA GLY A 286 -2.03 -5.76 -9.40
C GLY A 286 -2.91 -6.99 -9.17
N LYS A 287 -2.52 -7.85 -8.23
CA LYS A 287 -3.32 -9.01 -7.77
C LYS A 287 -3.92 -8.78 -6.39
N SER A 288 -4.21 -7.52 -6.08
CA SER A 288 -4.63 -7.08 -4.75
C SER A 288 -5.97 -6.36 -4.81
N ILE A 289 -6.82 -6.64 -3.83
CA ILE A 289 -8.09 -5.93 -3.58
C ILE A 289 -7.93 -5.02 -2.36
N PHE A 290 -8.47 -3.80 -2.41
CA PHE A 290 -8.28 -2.78 -1.38
C PHE A 290 -9.59 -2.48 -0.65
N TRP A 291 -9.53 -2.41 0.68
CA TRP A 291 -10.70 -2.41 1.56
C TRP A 291 -10.84 -1.11 2.34
N LYS A 292 -12.01 -0.52 2.28
CA LYS A 292 -12.45 0.54 3.19
C LYS A 292 -13.21 -0.06 4.37
N ILE A 293 -12.89 0.37 5.59
CA ILE A 293 -13.66 0.04 6.78
C ILE A 293 -14.90 0.93 6.81
N THR A 294 -16.08 0.35 6.97
CA THR A 294 -17.33 1.12 6.96
C THR A 294 -18.40 0.50 7.85
N PRO A 295 -19.22 1.30 8.57
CA PRO A 295 -20.33 0.77 9.37
C PRO A 295 -21.47 0.24 8.50
N THR A 296 -21.57 0.70 7.25
CA THR A 296 -22.63 0.32 6.32
C THR A 296 -22.06 0.01 4.95
N ARG A 297 -22.78 -0.81 4.19
CA ARG A 297 -22.49 -1.11 2.78
C ARG A 297 -22.31 0.16 1.95
N LEU A 298 -21.36 0.15 1.02
CA LEU A 298 -21.13 1.25 0.07
C LEU A 298 -22.05 1.15 -1.16
N THR A 299 -22.46 -0.05 -1.55
CA THR A 299 -23.35 -0.25 -2.71
C THR A 299 -24.80 -0.49 -2.31
N ALA A 300 -25.26 0.06 -1.18
CA ALA A 300 -26.64 -0.11 -0.75
C ALA A 300 -27.61 0.31 -1.87
N ALA A 301 -28.54 -0.59 -2.21
CA ALA A 301 -29.62 -0.28 -3.14
C ALA A 301 -30.40 0.94 -2.62
N ALA A 302 -30.75 1.86 -3.52
CA ALA A 302 -31.78 2.84 -3.21
C ALA A 302 -33.01 2.09 -2.67
N PRO A 303 -33.67 2.57 -1.60
CA PRO A 303 -34.88 1.94 -1.11
C PRO A 303 -35.84 1.82 -2.29
N ALA A 304 -36.37 0.61 -2.52
CA ALA A 304 -37.45 0.42 -3.46
C ALA A 304 -38.57 1.39 -3.05
N THR A 305 -38.77 2.43 -3.86
CA THR A 305 -39.87 3.37 -3.65
C THR A 305 -41.17 2.56 -3.66
N PRO A 306 -42.02 2.68 -2.63
CA PRO A 306 -43.26 1.92 -2.52
C PRO A 306 -44.22 2.16 -3.69
#